data_AF-A0A7W8EZ66-F1
#
_entry.id   AF-A0A7W8EZ66-F1
#
_cell.length_a   1.000
_cell.length_b   1.000
_cell.length_c   1.000
_cell.angle_alpha   90.00
_cell.angle_beta   90.00
_cell.angle_gamma   90.00
#
_symmetry.space_group_name_H-M   'P 1'
#
loop_
_entity.id
_entity.type
_entity.pdbx_description
1 polymer ?
#
loop_
_entity_poly.entity_id
_entity_poly.type
_entity_poly.pdbx_seq_one_letter_code
_entity_poly.pdbx_strand_id
1 'polypeptide(L)'
;MEQVVVVIIRRKTVCVTLPTPLAAAEEIYDHLIDQLNLALRRPGMYGGEVAFRVLIDHLLFVERQPEAWNELQRSWEEQGLWTPLGPRGAFKDVFPAQPGSYEVASVYAEFAHRRGWLKPDRVLAVEEYEALTGRVRGWAAVDRTWADVTAEFGPPSVLFGGTNPLYGKTLGYLPKDPQLPMVVFHLWNGSEPEAEPWPPQPEQPLLLAVRFGGGSFHGSLTFTPEGERRKPTLEDPCLTQ
;
A
#
# COMPACT_ATOMS: atom_id res chain seq x y z
N MET A 1 -62.36 -35.23 54.07
CA MET A 1 -61.78 -33.90 53.78
C MET A 1 -60.41 -34.18 53.17
N GLU A 2 -60.34 -34.28 51.85
CA GLU A 2 -59.15 -34.74 51.15
C GLU A 2 -58.71 -33.61 50.21
N GLN A 3 -57.56 -32.99 50.52
CA GLN A 3 -57.04 -31.88 49.73
C GLN A 3 -56.24 -32.43 48.55
N VAL A 4 -56.72 -32.16 47.34
CA VAL A 4 -55.97 -32.41 46.10
C VAL A 4 -54.99 -31.25 45.91
N VAL A 5 -53.70 -31.54 46.04
CA VAL A 5 -52.62 -30.59 45.72
C VAL A 5 -52.33 -30.67 44.23
N VAL A 6 -52.70 -29.62 43.49
CA VAL A 6 -52.36 -29.47 42.07
C VAL A 6 -50.97 -28.85 41.96
N VAL A 7 -49.98 -29.64 41.57
CA VAL A 7 -48.62 -29.15 41.29
C VAL A 7 -48.54 -28.67 39.83
N ILE A 8 -48.51 -27.35 39.64
CA ILE A 8 -48.33 -26.72 38.33
C ILE A 8 -46.83 -26.62 38.03
N ILE A 9 -46.32 -27.53 37.19
CA ILE A 9 -44.95 -27.46 36.69
C ILE A 9 -44.90 -26.47 35.52
N ARG A 10 -44.42 -25.25 35.77
CA ARG A 10 -44.10 -24.29 34.70
C ARG A 10 -42.84 -24.76 33.97
N ARG A 11 -43.01 -25.30 32.75
CA ARG A 11 -41.88 -25.48 31.81
C ARG A 11 -41.33 -24.10 31.44
N LYS A 12 -40.11 -23.81 31.89
CA LYS A 12 -39.34 -22.65 31.45
C LYS A 12 -38.89 -22.94 30.02
N THR A 13 -39.52 -22.29 29.04
CA THR A 13 -39.03 -22.33 27.65
C THR A 13 -37.70 -21.57 27.62
N VAL A 14 -36.60 -22.31 27.58
CA VAL A 14 -35.29 -21.73 27.31
C VAL A 14 -35.32 -21.35 25.82
N CYS A 15 -35.38 -20.05 25.54
CA CYS A 15 -35.17 -19.55 24.20
C CYS A 15 -33.70 -19.81 23.86
N VAL A 16 -33.43 -20.92 23.16
CA VAL A 16 -32.11 -21.19 22.59
C VAL A 16 -31.96 -20.22 21.42
N THR A 17 -31.29 -19.10 21.66
CA THR A 17 -30.86 -18.22 20.57
C THR A 17 -29.86 -19.03 19.75
N LEU A 18 -30.25 -19.43 18.54
CA LEU A 18 -29.31 -20.02 17.61
C LEU A 18 -28.19 -18.99 17.34
N PRO A 19 -26.91 -19.40 17.34
CA PRO A 19 -25.83 -18.48 17.06
C PRO A 19 -26.05 -17.84 15.69
N THR A 20 -25.78 -16.54 15.61
CA THR A 20 -25.82 -15.79 14.35
C THR A 20 -25.00 -16.53 13.29
N PRO A 21 -25.55 -16.79 12.09
CA PRO A 21 -24.79 -17.46 11.04
C PRO A 21 -23.54 -16.64 10.70
N LEU A 22 -22.41 -17.33 10.54
CA LEU A 22 -21.18 -16.73 10.07
C LEU A 22 -21.23 -16.53 8.55
N ALA A 23 -20.43 -15.58 8.05
CA ALA A 23 -20.24 -15.37 6.62
C ALA A 23 -19.66 -16.63 5.94
N ALA A 24 -20.03 -16.84 4.68
CA ALA A 24 -19.47 -17.89 3.85
C ALA A 24 -17.98 -17.62 3.55
N ALA A 25 -17.24 -18.67 3.17
CA ALA A 25 -15.80 -18.55 2.91
C ALA A 25 -15.48 -17.54 1.79
N GLU A 26 -16.28 -17.53 0.72
CA GLU A 26 -16.14 -16.56 -0.39
C GLU A 26 -16.40 -15.13 0.09
N GLU A 27 -17.42 -14.91 0.93
CA GLU A 27 -17.73 -13.60 1.49
C GLU A 27 -16.60 -13.08 2.39
N ILE A 28 -15.98 -13.98 3.18
CA ILE A 28 -14.81 -13.64 4.01
C ILE A 28 -13.62 -13.27 3.13
N TYR A 29 -13.36 -14.04 2.07
CA TYR A 29 -12.26 -13.79 1.14
C TYR A 29 -12.41 -12.45 0.41
N ASP A 30 -13.58 -12.19 -0.16
CA ASP A 30 -13.89 -10.93 -0.83
C ASP A 30 -13.81 -9.74 0.12
N HIS A 31 -14.31 -9.91 1.36
CA HIS A 31 -14.21 -8.88 2.39
C HIS A 31 -12.75 -8.54 2.71
N LEU A 32 -11.88 -9.54 2.87
CA LEU A 32 -10.45 -9.32 3.15
C LEU A 32 -9.74 -8.62 1.98
N ILE A 33 -10.06 -9.00 0.74
CA ILE A 33 -9.56 -8.31 -0.46
C ILE A 33 -10.01 -6.84 -0.48
N ASP A 34 -11.27 -6.56 -0.15
CA ASP A 34 -11.78 -5.19 -0.08
C ASP A 34 -11.09 -4.38 1.00
N GLN A 35 -10.91 -4.94 2.20
CA GLN A 35 -10.18 -4.29 3.28
C GLN A 35 -8.72 -4.01 2.89
N LEU A 36 -8.05 -4.95 2.22
CA LEU A 36 -6.68 -4.75 1.73
C LEU A 36 -6.61 -3.57 0.75
N ASN A 37 -7.53 -3.48 -0.21
CA ASN A 37 -7.56 -2.38 -1.18
C ASN A 37 -7.83 -1.02 -0.54
N LEU A 38 -8.73 -0.96 0.46
CA LEU A 38 -8.99 0.25 1.23
C LEU A 38 -7.75 0.68 2.03
N ALA A 39 -7.11 -0.26 2.71
CA ALA A 39 -5.91 -0.01 3.49
C ALA A 39 -4.77 0.49 2.61
N LEU A 40 -4.48 -0.18 1.49
CA LEU A 40 -3.41 0.21 0.56
C LEU A 40 -3.64 1.63 0.04
N ARG A 41 -4.86 1.98 -0.38
CA ARG A 41 -5.17 3.31 -0.92
C ARG A 41 -5.15 4.42 0.11
N ARG A 42 -5.41 4.10 1.39
CA ARG A 42 -5.48 5.08 2.49
C ARG A 42 -4.69 4.61 3.73
N PRO A 43 -3.37 4.38 3.64
CA PRO A 43 -2.62 3.73 4.71
C PRO A 43 -2.76 4.44 6.06
N GLY A 44 -2.71 5.77 6.07
CA GLY A 44 -2.85 6.57 7.29
C GLY A 44 -4.16 6.36 8.04
N MET A 45 -5.27 6.06 7.34
CA MET A 45 -6.58 5.81 7.97
C MET A 45 -6.70 4.40 8.56
N TYR A 46 -5.89 3.45 8.08
CA TYR A 46 -5.98 2.04 8.42
C TYR A 46 -4.84 1.55 9.31
N GLY A 47 -3.99 2.44 9.83
CA GLY A 47 -2.87 2.06 10.71
C GLY A 47 -1.58 1.69 9.97
N GLY A 48 -1.47 2.05 8.69
CA GLY A 48 -0.26 1.92 7.88
C GLY A 48 0.15 0.48 7.63
N GLU A 49 1.47 0.24 7.63
CA GLU A 49 2.06 -1.04 7.25
C GLU A 49 1.53 -2.24 8.07
N VAL A 50 1.26 -2.04 9.35
CA VAL A 50 0.77 -3.12 10.25
C VAL A 50 -0.52 -3.73 9.71
N ALA A 51 -1.44 -2.91 9.21
CA ALA A 51 -2.69 -3.41 8.65
C ALA A 51 -2.47 -4.23 7.38
N PHE A 52 -1.49 -3.88 6.53
CA PHE A 52 -1.17 -4.65 5.33
C PHE A 52 -0.69 -6.04 5.71
N ARG A 53 0.22 -6.12 6.69
CA ARG A 53 0.78 -7.39 7.16
C ARG A 53 -0.33 -8.30 7.71
N VAL A 54 -1.21 -7.75 8.55
CA VAL A 54 -2.34 -8.50 9.11
C VAL A 54 -3.27 -8.99 7.99
N LEU A 55 -3.70 -8.12 7.08
CA LEU A 55 -4.64 -8.50 6.02
C LEU A 55 -4.05 -9.53 5.06
N ILE A 56 -2.77 -9.40 4.70
CA ILE A 56 -2.08 -10.37 3.85
C ILE A 56 -1.90 -11.71 4.57
N ASP A 57 -1.53 -11.72 5.84
CA ASP A 57 -1.44 -12.96 6.63
C ASP A 57 -2.78 -13.72 6.63
N HIS A 58 -3.89 -13.02 6.83
CA HIS A 58 -5.22 -13.63 6.79
C HIS A 58 -5.58 -14.15 5.39
N LEU A 59 -5.26 -13.40 4.33
CA LEU A 59 -5.49 -13.86 2.95
C LEU A 59 -4.66 -15.11 2.63
N LEU A 60 -3.38 -15.14 3.02
CA LEU A 60 -2.52 -16.30 2.87
C LEU A 60 -3.02 -17.51 3.67
N PHE A 61 -3.53 -17.28 4.88
CA PHE A 61 -4.15 -18.34 5.67
C PHE A 61 -5.39 -18.92 4.98
N VAL A 62 -6.29 -18.06 4.46
CA VAL A 62 -7.48 -18.49 3.71
C VAL A 62 -7.10 -19.27 2.45
N GLU A 63 -6.03 -18.87 1.75
CA GLU A 63 -5.49 -19.58 0.59
C GLU A 63 -4.64 -20.81 0.94
N ARG A 64 -4.48 -21.13 2.23
CA ARG A 64 -3.67 -22.24 2.76
C ARG A 64 -2.20 -22.19 2.32
N GLN A 65 -1.64 -20.98 2.25
CA GLN A 65 -0.25 -20.71 1.89
C GLN A 65 0.45 -19.76 2.89
N PRO A 66 0.35 -19.96 4.21
CA PRO A 66 1.00 -19.08 5.19
C PRO A 66 2.53 -18.99 5.01
N GLU A 67 3.15 -20.03 4.44
CA GLU A 67 4.60 -20.10 4.20
C GLU A 67 5.08 -19.06 3.19
N ALA A 68 4.20 -18.63 2.27
CA ALA A 68 4.54 -17.65 1.25
C ALA A 68 4.87 -16.27 1.84
N TRP A 69 4.46 -15.99 3.07
CA TRP A 69 4.88 -14.79 3.80
C TRP A 69 6.41 -14.78 4.04
N ASN A 70 6.96 -15.90 4.49
CA ASN A 70 8.39 -16.04 4.78
C ASN A 70 9.22 -16.04 3.50
N GLU A 71 8.67 -16.56 2.39
CA GLU A 71 9.29 -16.46 1.07
C GLU A 71 9.34 -15.02 0.57
N LEU A 72 8.22 -14.29 0.70
CA LEU A 72 8.16 -12.87 0.34
C LEU A 72 9.18 -12.06 1.14
N GLN A 73 9.22 -12.25 2.47
CA GLN A 73 10.14 -11.53 3.34
C GLN A 73 11.60 -11.79 2.96
N ARG A 74 11.99 -13.05 2.74
CA ARG A 74 13.34 -13.40 2.27
C ARG A 74 13.67 -12.74 0.94
N SER A 75 12.73 -12.76 -0.01
CA SER A 75 12.95 -12.13 -1.32
C SER A 75 13.16 -10.62 -1.21
N TRP A 76 12.44 -9.94 -0.30
CA TRP A 76 12.63 -8.52 -0.04
C TRP A 76 13.93 -8.23 0.70
N GLU A 77 14.34 -9.09 1.63
CA GLU A 77 15.63 -8.98 2.31
C GLU A 77 16.80 -9.12 1.33
N GLU A 78 16.78 -10.12 0.44
CA GLU A 78 17.77 -10.31 -0.62
C GLU A 78 17.85 -9.11 -1.58
N GLN A 79 16.73 -8.42 -1.80
CA GLN A 79 16.66 -7.21 -2.62
C GLN A 79 17.06 -5.93 -1.85
N GLY A 80 17.27 -6.01 -0.53
CA GLY A 80 17.51 -4.83 0.32
C GLY A 80 16.26 -3.98 0.60
N LEU A 81 15.07 -4.54 0.37
CA LEU A 81 13.76 -3.92 0.64
C LEU A 81 13.22 -4.26 2.03
N TRP A 82 13.84 -5.20 2.76
CA TRP A 82 13.43 -5.55 4.12
C TRP A 82 14.55 -5.25 5.11
N THR A 83 14.25 -4.40 6.10
CA THR A 83 15.12 -4.12 7.25
C THR A 83 14.43 -4.56 8.55
N PRO A 84 15.04 -4.42 9.74
CA PRO A 84 14.35 -4.67 11.00
C PRO A 84 13.05 -3.85 11.19
N LEU A 85 12.92 -2.72 10.49
CA LEU A 85 11.70 -1.90 10.47
C LEU A 85 10.75 -2.24 9.29
N GLY A 86 11.00 -3.34 8.56
CA GLY A 86 10.31 -3.67 7.32
C GLY A 86 10.72 -2.79 6.13
N PRO A 87 9.90 -2.73 5.06
CA PRO A 87 10.12 -1.84 3.94
C PRO A 87 10.14 -0.39 4.37
N ARG A 88 9.40 0.01 5.41
CA ARG A 88 9.48 1.37 5.95
C ARG A 88 10.92 1.78 6.26
N GLY A 89 11.74 0.89 6.81
CA GLY A 89 13.15 1.20 7.07
C GLY A 89 13.94 1.42 5.78
N ALA A 90 13.77 0.56 4.77
CA ALA A 90 14.44 0.73 3.49
C ALA A 90 14.09 2.07 2.82
N PHE A 91 12.82 2.49 2.88
CA PHE A 91 12.39 3.78 2.34
C PHE A 91 12.88 4.99 3.16
N LYS A 92 13.02 4.85 4.49
CA LYS A 92 13.59 5.89 5.37
C LYS A 92 15.01 6.28 4.99
N ASP A 93 15.78 5.39 4.38
CA ASP A 93 17.17 5.65 3.99
C ASP A 93 17.29 6.42 2.66
N VAL A 94 16.20 6.53 1.90
CA VAL A 94 16.23 7.06 0.52
C VAL A 94 15.23 8.17 0.23
N PHE A 95 14.18 8.32 1.04
CA PHE A 95 13.22 9.40 0.92
C PHE A 95 13.17 10.24 2.20
N PRO A 96 12.88 11.55 2.07
CA PRO A 96 12.56 12.36 3.24
C PRO A 96 11.34 11.76 3.97
N ALA A 97 11.28 11.98 5.27
CA ALA A 97 10.15 11.56 6.08
C ALA A 97 8.83 12.08 5.49
N GLN A 98 7.85 11.18 5.33
CA GLN A 98 6.55 11.50 4.77
C GLN A 98 5.42 10.93 5.62
N PRO A 99 4.33 11.70 5.79
CA PRO A 99 3.13 11.19 6.43
C PRO A 99 2.45 10.19 5.50
N GLY A 100 2.02 9.05 6.04
CA GLY A 100 1.05 8.18 5.38
C GLY A 100 1.61 6.97 4.62
N SER A 101 2.91 6.68 4.67
CA SER A 101 3.48 5.38 4.24
C SER A 101 3.05 4.91 2.83
N TYR A 102 2.85 5.85 1.90
CA TYR A 102 2.34 5.57 0.56
C TYR A 102 3.34 4.78 -0.28
N GLU A 103 4.63 5.06 -0.07
CA GLU A 103 5.75 4.34 -0.66
C GLU A 103 5.77 2.87 -0.24
N VAL A 104 5.54 2.60 1.05
CA VAL A 104 5.40 1.23 1.59
C VAL A 104 4.16 0.54 1.03
N ALA A 105 3.03 1.24 0.95
CA ALA A 105 1.81 0.68 0.36
C ALA A 105 2.03 0.19 -1.08
N SER A 106 2.86 0.89 -1.87
CA SER A 106 3.19 0.46 -3.24
C SER A 106 3.91 -0.89 -3.32
N VAL A 107 4.71 -1.25 -2.30
CA VAL A 107 5.42 -2.53 -2.24
C VAL A 107 4.45 -3.68 -1.99
N TYR A 108 3.57 -3.50 -1.01
CA TYR A 108 2.54 -4.49 -0.70
C TYR A 108 1.50 -4.61 -1.82
N ALA A 109 1.19 -3.51 -2.51
CA ALA A 109 0.31 -3.53 -3.66
C ALA A 109 0.89 -4.33 -4.83
N GLU A 110 2.20 -4.28 -5.07
CA GLU A 110 2.82 -5.09 -6.11
C GLU A 110 2.71 -6.60 -5.81
N PHE A 111 2.87 -6.99 -4.55
CA PHE A 111 2.61 -8.36 -4.10
C PHE A 111 1.12 -8.73 -4.26
N ALA A 112 0.21 -7.86 -3.83
CA ALA A 112 -1.24 -8.06 -3.99
C ALA A 112 -1.65 -8.20 -5.46
N HIS A 113 -1.00 -7.46 -6.38
CA HIS A 113 -1.23 -7.58 -7.83
C HIS A 113 -0.83 -8.95 -8.36
N ARG A 114 0.35 -9.44 -7.99
CA ARG A 114 0.83 -10.79 -8.35
C ARG A 114 -0.10 -11.90 -7.89
N ARG A 115 -0.80 -11.68 -6.78
CA ARG A 115 -1.78 -12.59 -6.18
C ARG A 115 -3.21 -12.42 -6.73
N GLY A 116 -3.47 -11.39 -7.53
CA GLY A 116 -4.81 -11.07 -8.02
C GLY A 116 -5.72 -10.42 -6.96
N TRP A 117 -5.17 -9.97 -5.83
CA TRP A 117 -5.92 -9.30 -4.76
C TRP A 117 -6.03 -7.79 -4.95
N LEU A 118 -5.18 -7.18 -5.77
CA LEU A 118 -5.26 -5.75 -6.03
C LEU A 118 -6.41 -5.45 -7.01
N LYS A 119 -7.23 -4.44 -6.69
CA LYS A 119 -8.32 -3.92 -7.53
C LYS A 119 -7.89 -2.59 -8.17
N PRO A 120 -7.27 -2.63 -9.37
CA PRO A 120 -6.84 -1.42 -10.05
C PRO A 120 -8.01 -0.68 -10.71
N ASP A 121 -7.90 0.64 -10.81
CA ASP A 121 -8.84 1.50 -11.53
C ASP A 121 -8.70 1.33 -13.04
N ARG A 122 -7.48 1.00 -13.49
CA ARG A 122 -7.19 0.62 -14.88
C ARG A 122 -5.95 -0.26 -14.97
N VAL A 123 -5.82 -0.98 -16.07
CA VAL A 123 -4.65 -1.79 -16.41
C VAL A 123 -4.10 -1.30 -17.75
N LEU A 124 -2.77 -1.16 -17.85
CA LEU A 124 -2.12 -0.69 -19.08
C LEU A 124 -2.16 -1.76 -20.16
N ALA A 125 -2.37 -1.32 -21.40
CA ALA A 125 -2.11 -2.15 -22.57
C ALA A 125 -0.61 -2.50 -22.65
N VAL A 126 -0.27 -3.55 -23.40
CA VAL A 126 1.13 -4.00 -23.55
C VAL A 126 1.98 -2.88 -24.12
N GLU A 127 1.49 -2.23 -25.19
CA GLU A 127 2.18 -1.15 -25.89
C GLU A 127 2.32 0.11 -25.00
N GLU A 128 1.30 0.39 -24.17
CA GLU A 128 1.33 1.51 -23.22
C GLU A 128 2.37 1.26 -22.12
N TYR A 129 2.45 0.04 -21.60
CA TYR A 129 3.44 -0.35 -20.60
C TYR A 129 4.86 -0.34 -21.18
N GLU A 130 5.07 -0.88 -22.37
CA GLU A 130 6.36 -0.85 -23.06
C GLU A 130 6.82 0.60 -23.34
N ALA A 131 5.92 1.45 -23.82
CA ALA A 131 6.23 2.86 -24.05
C ALA A 131 6.58 3.60 -22.76
N LEU A 132 5.85 3.32 -21.67
CA LEU A 132 6.13 3.90 -20.36
C LEU A 132 7.50 3.45 -19.84
N THR A 133 7.73 2.14 -19.78
CA THR A 133 8.97 1.56 -19.24
C THR A 133 10.22 1.88 -20.06
N GLY A 134 10.08 1.99 -21.38
CA GLY A 134 11.18 2.35 -22.28
C GLY A 134 11.72 3.77 -22.12
N ARG A 135 10.93 4.69 -21.56
CA ARG A 135 11.32 6.12 -21.45
C ARG A 135 11.33 6.69 -20.04
N VAL A 136 10.65 6.06 -19.07
CA VAL A 136 10.39 6.67 -17.75
C VAL A 136 11.67 7.08 -17.00
N ARG A 137 12.75 6.30 -17.12
CA ARG A 137 14.05 6.61 -16.47
C ARG A 137 14.68 7.88 -17.06
N GLY A 138 14.67 8.03 -18.39
CA GLY A 138 15.17 9.24 -19.05
C GLY A 138 14.25 10.45 -18.83
N TRP A 139 12.94 10.21 -18.76
CA TRP A 139 11.96 11.27 -18.52
C TRP A 139 12.07 11.88 -17.11
N ALA A 140 12.49 11.08 -16.12
CA ALA A 140 12.77 11.49 -14.75
C ALA A 140 14.11 12.25 -14.56
N ALA A 141 14.87 12.50 -15.64
CA ALA A 141 16.14 13.22 -15.56
C ALA A 141 16.01 14.72 -15.23
N VAL A 142 14.78 15.25 -15.22
CA VAL A 142 14.45 16.62 -14.80
C VAL A 142 13.34 16.59 -13.76
N ASP A 143 13.16 17.68 -13.02
CA ASP A 143 12.12 17.79 -12.00
C ASP A 143 10.73 17.78 -12.64
N ARG A 144 9.80 17.08 -11.98
CA ARG A 144 8.43 16.85 -12.45
C ARG A 144 7.45 16.98 -11.30
N THR A 145 6.21 17.26 -11.64
CA THR A 145 5.09 17.36 -10.70
C THR A 145 4.08 16.23 -10.94
N TRP A 146 3.11 16.09 -10.03
CA TRP A 146 1.97 15.19 -10.21
C TRP A 146 1.21 15.46 -11.52
N ALA A 147 1.01 16.74 -11.87
CA ALA A 147 0.36 17.12 -13.11
C ALA A 147 1.15 16.66 -14.34
N ASP A 148 2.49 16.79 -14.31
CA ASP A 148 3.35 16.32 -15.41
C ASP A 148 3.24 14.81 -15.61
N VAL A 149 3.25 14.03 -14.52
CA VAL A 149 3.14 12.56 -14.59
C VAL A 149 1.81 12.15 -15.20
N THR A 150 0.70 12.76 -14.77
CA THR A 150 -0.64 12.40 -15.25
C THR A 150 -0.94 12.92 -16.65
N ALA A 151 -0.34 14.05 -17.05
CA ALA A 151 -0.40 14.54 -18.43
C ALA A 151 0.39 13.63 -19.39
N GLU A 152 1.53 13.11 -18.96
CA GLU A 152 2.42 12.29 -19.79
C GLU A 152 1.97 10.83 -19.90
N PHE A 153 1.52 10.22 -18.80
CA PHE A 153 1.24 8.78 -18.71
C PHE A 153 -0.25 8.47 -18.47
N GLY A 154 -1.11 9.48 -18.45
CA GLY A 154 -2.54 9.34 -18.15
C GLY A 154 -2.82 9.12 -16.66
N PRO A 155 -4.05 8.73 -16.30
CA PRO A 155 -4.39 8.43 -14.91
C PRO A 155 -3.63 7.19 -14.40
N PRO A 156 -3.33 7.10 -13.10
CA PRO A 156 -2.68 5.91 -12.54
C PRO A 156 -3.61 4.69 -12.51
N SER A 157 -3.03 3.50 -12.48
CA SER A 157 -3.77 2.26 -12.19
C SER A 157 -4.24 2.20 -10.74
N VAL A 158 -3.43 2.71 -9.81
CA VAL A 158 -3.77 2.83 -8.39
C VAL A 158 -3.15 4.11 -7.83
N LEU A 159 -3.92 4.87 -7.06
CA LEU A 159 -3.46 6.00 -6.26
C LEU A 159 -3.35 5.57 -4.79
N PHE A 160 -2.15 5.67 -4.22
CA PHE A 160 -1.90 5.53 -2.79
C PHE A 160 -1.85 6.93 -2.15
N GLY A 161 -2.86 7.25 -1.35
CA GLY A 161 -3.09 8.58 -0.81
C GLY A 161 -4.33 9.26 -1.39
N GLY A 162 -4.51 10.55 -1.07
CA GLY A 162 -5.66 11.34 -1.50
C GLY A 162 -5.42 12.11 -2.80
N THR A 163 -6.51 12.62 -3.38
CA THR A 163 -6.47 13.52 -4.56
C THR A 163 -6.17 14.97 -4.19
N ASN A 164 -6.10 15.31 -2.90
CA ASN A 164 -5.74 16.66 -2.46
C ASN A 164 -4.27 16.97 -2.85
N PRO A 165 -4.00 18.03 -3.63
CA PRO A 165 -2.65 18.35 -4.09
C PRO A 165 -1.71 18.78 -2.96
N LEU A 166 -2.23 19.16 -1.79
CA LEU A 166 -1.42 19.57 -0.65
C LEU A 166 -0.67 18.42 0.04
N TYR A 167 -0.90 17.17 -0.36
CA TYR A 167 -0.27 16.00 0.26
C TYR A 167 0.57 15.20 -0.74
N GLY A 168 1.68 14.64 -0.24
CA GLY A 168 2.42 13.59 -0.95
C GLY A 168 1.54 12.38 -1.27
N LYS A 169 1.95 11.59 -2.26
CA LYS A 169 1.23 10.41 -2.73
C LYS A 169 2.12 9.52 -3.57
N THR A 170 1.67 8.30 -3.79
CA THR A 170 2.35 7.39 -4.71
C THR A 170 1.38 6.94 -5.81
N LEU A 171 1.84 6.93 -7.06
CA LEU A 171 1.06 6.48 -8.22
C LEU A 171 1.61 5.15 -8.72
N GLY A 172 0.76 4.14 -8.83
CA GLY A 172 1.09 2.85 -9.44
C GLY A 172 0.50 2.72 -10.84
N TYR A 173 1.31 2.25 -11.79
CA TYR A 173 0.92 1.91 -13.15
C TYR A 173 1.17 0.42 -13.39
N LEU A 174 0.10 -0.31 -13.65
CA LEU A 174 0.12 -1.77 -13.64
C LEU A 174 0.05 -2.35 -15.05
N PRO A 175 0.97 -3.28 -15.39
CA PRO A 175 0.86 -4.07 -16.61
C PRO A 175 -0.30 -5.07 -16.51
N LYS A 176 -0.78 -5.50 -17.68
CA LYS A 176 -1.74 -6.60 -17.79
C LYS A 176 -1.21 -7.93 -17.29
N ASP A 177 0.08 -8.20 -17.52
CA ASP A 177 0.74 -9.38 -16.97
C ASP A 177 1.13 -9.09 -15.50
N PRO A 178 0.56 -9.81 -14.51
CA PRO A 178 0.88 -9.61 -13.11
C PRO A 178 2.33 -9.98 -12.74
N GLN A 179 3.05 -10.70 -13.60
CA GLN A 179 4.47 -11.02 -13.37
C GLN A 179 5.41 -9.86 -13.71
N LEU A 180 4.94 -8.89 -14.50
CA LEU A 180 5.73 -7.70 -14.82
C LEU A 180 5.67 -6.69 -13.65
N PRO A 181 6.78 -5.99 -13.36
CA PRO A 181 6.84 -5.08 -12.22
C PRO A 181 5.94 -3.85 -12.43
N MET A 182 5.33 -3.38 -11.34
CA MET A 182 4.61 -2.12 -11.34
C MET A 182 5.59 -0.95 -11.56
N VAL A 183 5.18 0.08 -12.32
CA VAL A 183 5.90 1.36 -12.33
C VAL A 183 5.29 2.28 -11.30
N VAL A 184 6.14 2.80 -10.42
CA VAL A 184 5.70 3.56 -9.25
C VAL A 184 6.34 4.92 -9.23
N PHE A 185 5.52 5.97 -9.13
CA PHE A 185 5.97 7.35 -9.00
C PHE A 185 5.76 7.80 -7.56
N HIS A 186 6.84 8.11 -6.86
CA HIS A 186 6.83 8.58 -5.48
C HIS A 186 6.85 10.12 -5.45
N LEU A 187 5.74 10.71 -5.04
CA LEU A 187 5.55 12.16 -5.03
C LEU A 187 5.50 12.69 -3.60
N TRP A 188 6.20 13.80 -3.38
CA TRP A 188 6.34 14.48 -2.10
C TRP A 188 5.83 15.90 -2.24
N ASN A 189 5.08 16.39 -1.25
CA ASN A 189 4.53 17.75 -1.30
C ASN A 189 4.86 18.54 -0.04
N GLY A 190 6.08 18.45 0.46
CA GLY A 190 6.40 19.10 1.74
C GLY A 190 6.09 18.25 2.96
N SER A 191 6.37 18.87 4.10
CA SER A 191 6.45 18.32 5.44
C SER A 191 5.15 17.68 5.94
N GLU A 192 5.22 17.01 7.10
CA GLU A 192 4.09 16.40 7.78
C GLU A 192 2.93 17.41 8.02
N PRO A 193 1.68 16.96 8.23
CA PRO A 193 0.51 17.83 8.40
C PRO A 193 0.60 18.81 9.59
N GLU A 194 1.66 18.72 10.40
CA GLU A 194 1.93 19.53 11.60
C GLU A 194 3.24 20.34 11.49
N ALA A 195 3.93 20.28 10.36
CA ALA A 195 5.19 20.98 10.17
C ALA A 195 4.97 22.39 9.58
N GLU A 196 5.55 23.38 10.24
CA GLU A 196 5.57 24.77 9.78
C GLU A 196 6.57 24.96 8.63
N PRO A 197 6.22 25.69 7.55
CA PRO A 197 4.95 26.38 7.32
C PRO A 197 3.87 25.49 6.68
N TRP A 198 2.61 25.73 7.07
CA TRP A 198 1.42 25.20 6.39
C TRP A 198 0.66 26.34 5.67
N PRO A 199 0.25 26.19 4.39
CA PRO A 199 0.37 25.01 3.55
C PRO A 199 1.81 24.74 3.11
N PRO A 200 2.10 23.52 2.59
CA PRO A 200 3.43 23.20 2.11
C PRO A 200 3.92 24.15 1.02
N GLN A 201 5.25 24.37 0.96
CA GLN A 201 5.85 25.27 -0.02
C GLN A 201 5.54 24.90 -1.48
N PRO A 202 5.54 23.61 -1.89
CA PRO A 202 5.13 23.25 -3.24
C PRO A 202 3.60 23.29 -3.38
N GLU A 203 3.12 23.98 -4.42
CA GLU A 203 1.69 24.01 -4.77
C GLU A 203 1.19 22.67 -5.34
N GLN A 204 2.11 21.82 -5.81
CA GLN A 204 1.85 20.50 -6.37
C GLN A 204 2.91 19.49 -5.93
N PRO A 205 2.53 18.22 -5.71
CA PRO A 205 3.47 17.18 -5.31
C PRO A 205 4.58 17.03 -6.36
N LEU A 206 5.83 17.09 -5.90
CA LEU A 206 7.04 16.93 -6.68
C LEU A 206 7.39 15.45 -6.78
N LEU A 207 7.74 14.99 -7.97
CA LEU A 207 8.24 13.65 -8.18
C LEU A 207 9.65 13.56 -7.61
N LEU A 208 9.86 12.71 -6.60
CA LEU A 208 11.19 12.44 -6.06
C LEU A 208 11.87 11.30 -6.79
N ALA A 209 11.15 10.20 -7.02
CA ALA A 209 11.72 9.07 -7.73
C ALA A 209 10.65 8.24 -8.44
N VAL A 210 11.10 7.53 -9.48
CA VAL A 210 10.38 6.43 -10.09
C VAL A 210 11.01 5.13 -9.63
N ARG A 211 10.19 4.19 -9.13
CA ARG A 211 10.60 2.81 -8.85
C ARG A 211 10.08 1.91 -9.97
N PHE A 212 10.98 1.23 -10.66
CA PHE A 212 10.66 0.31 -11.74
C PHE A 212 11.80 -0.69 -12.02
N GLY A 213 11.43 -1.95 -12.26
CA GLY A 213 12.33 -3.02 -12.68
C GLY A 213 12.62 -4.03 -11.56
N GLY A 214 13.30 -5.11 -11.93
CA GLY A 214 13.78 -6.12 -10.97
C GLY A 214 15.19 -5.84 -10.45
N GLY A 215 15.64 -6.62 -9.47
CA GLY A 215 16.96 -6.51 -8.87
C GLY A 215 16.93 -5.90 -7.47
N SER A 216 17.99 -5.18 -7.10
CA SER A 216 18.05 -4.52 -5.79
C SER A 216 17.06 -3.35 -5.71
N PHE A 217 16.55 -3.10 -4.50
CA PHE A 217 15.67 -1.98 -4.22
C PHE A 217 16.26 -0.64 -4.69
N HIS A 218 17.52 -0.37 -4.34
CA HIS A 218 18.21 0.85 -4.77
C HIS A 218 18.37 0.94 -6.29
N GLY A 219 18.65 -0.18 -6.98
CA GLY A 219 18.78 -0.20 -8.45
C GLY A 219 17.43 -0.02 -9.19
N SER A 220 16.32 -0.33 -8.52
CA SER A 220 14.98 -0.10 -9.06
C SER A 220 14.56 1.37 -9.03
N LEU A 221 15.25 2.22 -8.25
CA LEU A 221 14.94 3.64 -8.12
C LEU A 221 15.67 4.49 -9.17
N THR A 222 14.98 5.47 -9.72
CA THR A 222 15.54 6.56 -10.52
C THR A 222 15.04 7.87 -9.94
N PHE A 223 15.94 8.65 -9.36
CA PHE A 223 15.62 9.92 -8.74
C PHE A 223 15.60 11.06 -9.76
N THR A 224 14.71 12.03 -9.52
CA THR A 224 14.80 13.35 -10.14
C THR A 224 15.89 14.19 -9.46
N PRO A 225 16.34 15.30 -10.05
CA PRO A 225 17.24 16.24 -9.36
C PRO A 225 16.74 16.68 -7.98
N GLU A 226 15.45 16.93 -7.81
CA GLU A 226 14.83 17.26 -6.51
C GLU A 226 14.81 16.06 -5.56
N GLY A 227 14.58 14.85 -6.08
CA GLY A 227 14.72 13.62 -5.30
C GLY A 227 16.12 13.44 -4.73
N GLU A 228 17.15 13.67 -5.55
CA GLU A 228 18.55 13.62 -5.11
C GLU A 228 18.87 14.67 -4.03
N ARG A 229 18.40 15.91 -4.20
CA ARG A 229 18.60 17.00 -3.23
C ARG A 229 17.94 16.71 -1.87
N ARG A 230 16.90 15.88 -1.85
CA ARG A 230 16.09 15.58 -0.66
C ARG A 230 16.38 14.24 -0.01
N LYS A 231 17.37 13.49 -0.51
CA LYS A 231 17.78 12.26 0.16
C LYS A 231 18.18 12.58 1.60
N PRO A 232 17.77 11.75 2.58
CA PRO A 232 18.18 11.93 3.96
C PRO A 232 19.70 11.99 4.07
N THR A 233 20.21 13.01 4.75
CA THR A 233 21.62 13.06 5.16
C THR A 233 21.77 12.37 6.51
N LEU A 234 22.93 11.77 6.79
CA LEU A 234 23.22 11.10 8.09
C LEU A 234 23.04 12.01 9.33
N GLU A 235 22.91 13.33 9.13
CA GLU A 235 22.67 14.33 10.18
C GLU A 235 21.18 14.63 10.43
N ASP A 236 20.24 13.96 9.75
CA ASP A 236 18.81 14.18 9.98
C ASP A 236 18.41 13.69 11.39
N PRO A 237 17.91 14.58 12.28
CA PRO A 237 17.59 14.23 13.67
C PRO A 237 16.41 13.26 13.83
N CYS A 238 15.80 12.82 12.72
CA CYS A 238 14.74 11.82 12.69
C CYS A 238 15.25 10.37 12.56
N LEU A 239 16.56 10.16 12.34
CA LEU A 239 17.18 8.83 12.29
C LEU A 239 17.46 8.23 13.69
N THR A 240 17.23 8.99 14.77
CA THR A 240 17.52 8.59 16.15
C THR A 240 16.29 8.24 17.01
N GLN A 241 15.11 8.04 16.42
CA GLN A 241 13.90 7.60 17.16
C GLN A 241 13.24 6.35 16.57
#